data_AF-A0A5K1HC70-F1
#
_entry.id   AF-A0A5K1HC70-F1
#
_cell.length_a   1.000
_cell.length_b   1.000
_cell.length_c   1.000
_cell.angle_alpha   90.00
_cell.angle_beta   90.00
_cell.angle_gamma   90.00
#
_symmetry.space_group_name_H-M   'P 1'
#
loop_
_entity.id
_entity.type
_entity.pdbx_description
1 polymer ?
#
loop_
_entity_poly.entity_id
_entity_poly.type
_entity_poly.pdbx_seq_one_letter_code
_entity_poly.pdbx_strand_id
1 'polypeptide(L)'
;MGSSHKGNPEHALLEILDPSQNSSFIDNYVGLPVDLSKVIFICTANSLDLTGPLLNRLELIEVPGYSREEKLEIAKNHLIPAQ
;
A
#
# COMPACT_ATOMS: atom_id res chain seq x y z
N MET A 1 15.22 -2.43 -28.27
CA MET A 1 16.54 -2.16 -27.69
C MET A 1 16.36 -1.92 -26.19
N GLY A 2 16.75 -2.89 -25.36
CA GLY A 2 16.95 -2.69 -23.91
C GLY A 2 15.75 -2.87 -22.99
N SER A 3 15.02 -3.98 -23.09
CA SER A 3 14.19 -4.49 -21.97
C SER A 3 15.15 -4.83 -20.82
N SER A 4 15.41 -3.86 -19.95
CA SER A 4 16.10 -4.14 -18.70
C SER A 4 15.15 -5.01 -17.88
N HIS A 5 15.60 -6.21 -17.53
CA HIS A 5 14.98 -7.13 -16.58
C HIS A 5 14.93 -6.54 -15.15
N LYS A 6 14.42 -5.31 -14.99
CA LYS A 6 13.91 -4.81 -13.73
C LYS A 6 12.55 -5.49 -13.58
N GLY A 7 12.45 -6.43 -12.64
CA GLY A 7 11.20 -7.13 -12.35
C GLY A 7 10.02 -6.16 -12.25
N ASN A 8 8.87 -6.55 -12.78
CA ASN A 8 7.67 -5.73 -12.69
C ASN A 8 7.38 -5.48 -11.20
N PRO A 9 7.43 -4.23 -10.69
CA PRO A 9 7.21 -3.94 -9.27
C PRO A 9 5.84 -4.43 -8.79
N GLU A 10 4.85 -4.53 -9.69
CA GLU A 10 3.55 -5.13 -9.37
C GLU A 10 3.68 -6.59 -8.94
N HIS A 11 4.56 -7.38 -9.55
CA HIS A 11 4.75 -8.78 -9.16
C HIS A 11 5.31 -8.90 -7.73
N ALA A 12 6.28 -8.05 -7.38
CA ALA A 12 6.82 -8.04 -6.02
C ALA A 12 5.74 -7.66 -4.99
N LEU A 13 4.87 -6.70 -5.31
CA LEU A 13 3.73 -6.35 -4.46
C LEU A 13 2.73 -7.50 -4.35
N LEU A 14 2.44 -8.22 -5.44
CA LEU A 14 1.54 -9.38 -5.41
C LEU A 14 2.09 -10.49 -4.52
N GLU A 15 3.40 -10.75 -4.55
CA GLU A 15 4.06 -11.76 -3.72
C GLU A 15 4.04 -11.39 -2.23
N ILE A 16 4.30 -10.12 -1.91
CA ILE A 16 4.31 -9.61 -0.53
C ILE A 16 2.90 -9.53 0.07
N LEU A 17 1.90 -9.19 -0.74
CA LEU A 17 0.50 -9.06 -0.31
C LEU A 17 -0.24 -10.41 -0.27
N ASP A 18 0.35 -11.49 -0.79
CA ASP A 18 -0.26 -12.81 -0.76
C ASP A 18 0.08 -13.55 0.55
N PRO A 19 -0.91 -13.85 1.43
CA PRO A 19 -0.67 -14.57 2.67
C PRO A 19 -0.03 -15.96 2.48
N SER A 20 -0.16 -16.55 1.29
CA SER A 20 0.44 -17.85 0.98
C SER A 20 1.92 -17.78 0.62
N GLN A 21 2.44 -16.60 0.23
CA GLN A 21 3.82 -16.42 -0.25
C GLN A 21 4.65 -15.50 0.65
N ASN A 22 4.01 -14.63 1.42
CA ASN A 22 4.69 -13.59 2.20
C ASN A 22 5.60 -14.11 3.34
N SER A 23 5.47 -15.37 3.77
CA SER A 23 6.31 -15.95 4.84
C SER A 23 7.74 -16.31 4.40
N SER A 24 8.01 -16.28 3.10
CA SER A 24 9.31 -16.64 2.52
C SER A 24 9.68 -15.73 1.34
N PHE A 25 9.36 -14.44 1.43
CA PHE A 25 9.67 -13.47 0.38
C PHE A 25 11.19 -13.36 0.17
N ILE A 26 11.65 -13.42 -1.08
CA ILE A 26 13.07 -13.32 -1.42
C ILE A 26 13.33 -11.99 -2.13
N ASP A 27 14.07 -11.11 -1.46
CA ASP A 27 14.58 -9.90 -2.09
C ASP A 27 15.76 -10.21 -3.04
N ASN A 28 15.80 -9.52 -4.17
CA ASN A 28 16.82 -9.74 -5.21
C ASN A 28 18.25 -9.35 -4.78
N TYR A 29 18.39 -8.48 -3.78
CA TYR A 29 19.68 -8.05 -3.27
C TYR A 29 20.14 -8.94 -2.11
N VAL A 30 19.26 -9.18 -1.13
CA VAL A 30 19.60 -9.98 0.06
C VAL A 30 19.70 -11.47 -0.25
N GLY A 31 18.86 -11.99 -1.15
CA GLY A 31 18.87 -13.40 -1.57
C GLY A 31 18.51 -14.41 -0.47
N LEU A 32 18.01 -13.94 0.68
CA LEU A 32 17.56 -14.77 1.80
C LEU A 32 16.04 -14.61 1.97
N PRO A 33 15.32 -15.69 2.34
CA PRO A 33 13.90 -15.61 2.62
C PRO A 33 13.62 -14.77 3.87
N VAL A 34 12.64 -13.88 3.78
CA VAL A 34 12.17 -13.01 4.84
C VAL A 34 10.70 -13.32 5.12
N ASP A 35 10.35 -13.46 6.40
CA ASP A 35 8.97 -13.67 6.85
C ASP A 35 8.26 -12.33 7.03
N LEU A 36 7.27 -12.05 6.16
CA LEU A 36 6.40 -10.88 6.19
C LEU A 36 4.97 -11.22 6.67
N SER A 37 4.71 -12.47 7.12
CA SER A 37 3.36 -12.93 7.50
C SER A 37 2.73 -12.15 8.66
N LYS A 38 3.55 -11.50 9.47
CA LYS A 38 3.11 -10.68 10.63
C LYS A 38 3.16 -9.18 10.37
N VAL A 39 3.44 -8.76 9.14
CA VAL A 39 3.48 -7.35 8.75
C VAL A 39 2.09 -6.91 8.32
N ILE A 40 1.64 -5.76 8.82
CA ILE A 40 0.40 -5.12 8.35
C ILE A 40 0.76 -4.18 7.21
N PHE A 41 0.15 -4.41 6.05
CA PHE A 41 0.29 -3.53 4.88
C PHE A 41 -0.86 -2.53 4.85
N ILE A 42 -0.53 -1.24 4.77
CA ILE A 42 -1.48 -0.15 4.56
C ILE A 42 -1.08 0.55 3.27
N CYS A 43 -1.98 0.55 2.29
CA CYS A 43 -1.78 1.18 0.99
C CYS A 43 -2.71 2.39 0.84
N THR A 44 -2.23 3.47 0.24
CA THR A 44 -3.02 4.66 -0.05
C THR A 44 -3.04 4.91 -1.55
N ALA A 45 -4.20 5.22 -2.11
CA ALA A 45 -4.35 5.61 -3.51
C ALA A 45 -5.39 6.72 -3.65
N ASN A 46 -5.17 7.63 -4.60
CA ASN A 46 -6.13 8.69 -4.92
C ASN A 46 -7.11 8.28 -6.04
N SER A 47 -6.78 7.21 -6.79
CA SER A 47 -7.64 6.60 -7.80
C SER A 47 -7.47 5.08 -7.76
N LEU A 48 -8.46 4.35 -8.30
CA LEU A 48 -8.44 2.88 -8.39
C LEU A 48 -7.79 2.39 -9.69
N ASP A 49 -6.85 3.16 -10.26
CA ASP A 49 -6.10 2.80 -11.47
C ASP A 49 -5.02 1.73 -11.17
N LEU A 50 -5.41 0.67 -10.45
CA LEU A 50 -4.59 -0.46 -10.05
C LEU A 50 -4.96 -1.68 -10.89
N THR A 51 -4.03 -2.62 -11.02
CA THR A 51 -4.32 -3.89 -11.69
C THR A 51 -5.31 -4.72 -10.87
N GLY A 52 -6.23 -5.41 -11.55
CA GLY A 52 -7.22 -6.29 -10.91
C GLY A 52 -6.63 -7.29 -9.89
N PRO A 53 -5.46 -7.92 -10.15
CA PRO A 53 -4.81 -8.81 -9.19
C PRO A 53 -4.38 -8.14 -7.88
N LEU A 54 -4.01 -6.85 -7.89
CA LEU A 54 -3.70 -6.10 -6.67
C LEU A 54 -4.99 -5.76 -5.91
N LEU A 55 -6.02 -5.30 -6.62
CA LEU A 55 -7.32 -4.98 -6.03
C LEU A 55 -7.94 -6.19 -5.31
N ASN A 56 -7.81 -7.40 -5.88
CA ASN A 56 -8.32 -8.63 -5.26
C ASN A 56 -7.58 -9.04 -3.97
N ARG A 57 -6.40 -8.48 -3.70
CA ARG A 57 -5.59 -8.76 -2.50
C ARG A 57 -5.68 -7.64 -1.45
N LEU A 58 -6.44 -6.58 -1.72
CA LEU A 58 -6.59 -5.43 -0.84
C LEU A 58 -8.03 -5.32 -0.34
N GLU A 59 -8.19 -4.89 0.90
CA GLU A 59 -9.47 -4.41 1.39
C GLU A 59 -9.56 -2.91 1.08
N LEU A 60 -10.58 -2.50 0.31
CA LEU A 60 -10.77 -1.10 -0.05
C LEU A 60 -11.52 -0.36 1.06
N ILE A 61 -10.88 0.67 1.62
CA ILE A 61 -11.49 1.59 2.56
C ILE A 61 -11.56 2.96 1.89
N GLU A 62 -12.76 3.41 1.56
CA GLU A 62 -12.98 4.74 1.00
C GLU A 62 -12.92 5.80 2.09
N VAL A 63 -12.07 6.81 1.90
CA VAL A 63 -11.97 7.97 2.80
C VAL A 63 -12.63 9.16 2.10
N PRO A 64 -13.89 9.48 2.43
CA PRO A 64 -14.58 10.60 1.79
C PRO A 64 -13.95 11.93 2.19
N GLY A 65 -14.15 12.94 1.35
CA GLY A 65 -13.78 14.31 1.67
C GLY A 65 -14.61 14.87 2.83
N TYR A 66 -14.02 15.81 3.57
CA TYR A 66 -14.69 16.46 4.71
C TYR A 66 -15.69 17.54 4.28
N SER A 67 -16.81 17.60 4.98
CA SER A 67 -17.76 18.72 4.99
C SER A 67 -17.13 19.99 5.56
N ARG A 68 -17.83 21.12 5.42
CA ARG A 68 -17.34 22.41 5.93
C ARG A 68 -17.24 22.39 7.46
N GLU A 69 -18.21 21.79 8.12
CA GLU A 69 -18.32 21.67 9.56
C GLU A 69 -17.20 20.79 10.11
N GLU A 70 -16.93 19.64 9.47
CA GLU A 70 -15.80 18.76 9.82
C GLU A 70 -14.46 19.47 9.63
N LYS A 71 -14.26 20.19 8.52
CA LYS A 71 -13.04 20.98 8.30
C LYS A 71 -12.82 22.02 9.39
N LEU A 72 -13.89 22.67 9.88
CA LEU A 72 -13.79 23.64 10.96
C LEU A 72 -13.33 22.98 12.27
N GLU A 73 -13.88 21.82 12.62
CA GLU A 73 -13.50 21.08 13.82
C GLU A 73 -12.08 20.51 13.73
N ILE A 74 -11.69 19.96 12.57
CA ILE A 74 -10.30 19.52 12.32
C ILE A 74 -9.33 20.68 12.47
N ALA A 75 -9.66 21.85 11.91
CA ALA A 75 -8.80 23.02 11.99
C ALA A 75 -8.61 23.49 13.44
N LYS A 76 -9.69 23.60 14.22
CA LYS A 76 -9.63 24.00 15.63
C LYS A 76 -8.86 23.02 16.51
N ASN A 77 -9.05 21.72 16.30
CA ASN A 77 -8.54 20.68 17.22
C ASN A 77 -7.14 20.18 16.84
N HIS A 78 -6.75 20.26 15.57
CA HIS A 78 -5.50 19.66 15.09
C HIS A 78 -4.59 20.62 14.31
N LEU A 79 -5.12 21.58 13.55
CA LEU A 79 -4.28 22.45 12.72
C LEU A 79 -3.78 23.70 13.44
N ILE A 80 -4.68 24.42 14.14
CA ILE A 80 -4.34 25.64 14.89
C ILE A 80 -3.44 25.34 16.10
N PRO A 81 -3.70 24.28 16.91
CA PRO A 81 -2.86 23.98 18.07
C PRO A 81 -1.47 23.45 17.71
N ALA A 82 -1.28 22.96 16.48
CA ALA A 82 -0.02 22.40 16.01
C ALA A 82 0.94 23.45 15.41
N GLN A 83 0.57 24.73 15.42
CA GLN A 83 1.37 25.85 14.93
C GLN A 83 2.33 26.43 15.97
#